data_AF-A0A1G4QUC0-F1
#
_entry.id   AF-A0A1G4QUC0-F1
#
_cell.length_a   1.000
_cell.length_b   1.000
_cell.length_c   1.000
_cell.angle_alpha   90.00
_cell.angle_beta   90.00
_cell.angle_gamma   90.00
#
_symmetry.space_group_name_H-M   'P 1'
#
loop_
_entity.id
_entity.type
_entity.pdbx_description
1 polymer ?
#
loop_
_entity_poly.entity_id
_entity_poly.type
_entity_poly.pdbx_seq_one_letter_code
_entity_poly.pdbx_strand_id
1 'polypeptide(L)'
;MRSVKRLSVLCVMAGVGVGLGPVEAAAPVKQVVTGPVARYWVDTATTSGMSLGGGKPSMSSIMGMMGGGDNVHHSLYLRLGSSQAASGAAAADHLPPAGLGTGNLPLRYTPGTPVKRDYAPGETTDHETPKGKILIFWGCGAHAPAGQPLVIDLAKIADPTQRQTMALSMFKPIALDAVHPPSPTTAKTYGEWPNSQSAKDVKGSLAGAHTVKGNYSPQIDFTLSQAQDFMDPIDVTGNATDATGATRLTWTAIPGAKGIVATAMGGGQQNGETVMVMWTSAQVQTGWMGMAPDYLTPNDIDRLLGNKALLPGETTTCTVPAEVGQNVQGAIYGITAYGGEANFSYPPRPADPKTPWNIAWETKVRYKTSTGGMLGQDMAGMMGGNQGDDSAPAGDKKKKKKGFGLGDMLKAGAGIP
;
A
#
# COMPACT_ATOMS: atom_id res chain seq x y z
N MET A 1 14.26 -63.00 7.65
CA MET A 1 13.34 -64.01 7.07
C MET A 1 12.51 -64.66 8.18
N ARG A 2 11.22 -64.34 8.28
CA ARG A 2 10.18 -65.20 8.84
C ARG A 2 8.82 -64.65 8.42
N SER A 3 8.10 -65.51 7.71
CA SER A 3 6.84 -65.27 6.99
C SER A 3 5.66 -65.34 7.96
N VAL A 4 4.74 -64.38 7.89
CA VAL A 4 3.47 -64.41 8.65
C VAL A 4 2.34 -64.80 7.70
N LYS A 5 1.75 -65.97 7.99
CA LYS A 5 0.62 -66.56 7.26
C LYS A 5 -0.65 -65.75 7.50
N ARG A 6 -1.38 -65.45 6.41
CA ARG A 6 -2.76 -64.93 6.43
C ARG A 6 -3.70 -66.05 6.86
N LEU A 7 -4.53 -65.79 7.88
CA LEU A 7 -5.63 -66.67 8.28
C LEU A 7 -6.95 -66.00 7.89
N SER A 8 -7.65 -66.62 6.94
CA SER A 8 -8.98 -66.21 6.50
C SER A 8 -10.03 -66.76 7.47
N VAL A 9 -10.82 -65.88 8.08
CA VAL A 9 -12.01 -66.26 8.85
C VAL A 9 -13.24 -65.85 8.04
N LEU A 10 -13.99 -66.85 7.60
CA LEU A 10 -15.27 -66.74 6.89
C LEU A 10 -16.38 -66.60 7.95
N CYS A 11 -16.97 -65.42 8.09
CA CYS A 11 -18.11 -65.20 8.99
C CYS A 11 -19.39 -65.13 8.15
N VAL A 12 -20.23 -66.16 8.27
CA VAL A 12 -21.58 -66.20 7.69
C VAL A 12 -22.50 -65.37 8.60
N MET A 13 -22.97 -64.22 8.10
CA MET A 13 -23.99 -63.41 8.78
C MET A 13 -25.33 -63.60 8.07
N ALA A 14 -26.28 -64.22 8.78
CA ALA A 14 -27.69 -64.28 8.39
C ALA A 14 -28.33 -62.88 8.48
N GLY A 15 -29.09 -62.54 7.45
CA GLY A 15 -29.64 -61.19 7.26
C GLY A 15 -30.81 -60.84 8.18
N VAL A 16 -30.73 -59.65 8.75
CA VAL A 16 -31.90 -58.78 9.00
C VAL A 16 -31.67 -57.56 8.10
N GLY A 17 -32.48 -57.46 7.04
CA GLY A 17 -32.40 -56.34 6.09
C GLY A 17 -32.96 -55.07 6.71
N VAL A 18 -32.08 -54.26 7.33
CA VAL A 18 -32.32 -52.83 7.52
C VAL A 18 -31.76 -52.14 6.29
N GLY A 19 -32.64 -51.67 5.42
CA GLY A 19 -32.25 -50.87 4.27
C GLY A 19 -31.58 -49.58 4.73
N LEU A 20 -30.25 -49.53 4.69
CA LEU A 20 -29.50 -48.28 4.73
C LEU A 20 -29.70 -47.60 3.37
N GLY A 21 -30.80 -46.84 3.27
CA GLY A 21 -30.95 -45.86 2.20
C GLY A 21 -29.84 -44.81 2.29
N PRO A 22 -29.51 -44.13 1.17
CA PRO A 22 -28.52 -43.05 1.19
C PRO A 22 -28.96 -42.01 2.23
N VAL A 23 -28.07 -41.68 3.18
CA VAL A 23 -28.24 -40.52 4.05
C VAL A 23 -28.05 -39.30 3.16
N GLU A 24 -29.15 -38.79 2.64
CA GLU A 24 -29.18 -37.54 1.89
C GLU A 24 -28.82 -36.43 2.89
N ALA A 25 -27.59 -35.92 2.80
CA ALA A 25 -27.15 -34.80 3.61
C ALA A 25 -28.09 -33.62 3.32
N ALA A 26 -28.91 -33.24 4.30
CA ALA A 26 -29.80 -32.11 4.20
C ALA A 26 -29.00 -30.88 3.75
N ALA A 27 -29.45 -30.24 2.67
CA ALA A 27 -28.79 -29.04 2.14
C ALA A 27 -28.67 -27.99 3.25
N PRO A 28 -27.52 -27.30 3.38
CA PRO A 28 -27.31 -26.31 4.43
C PRO A 28 -28.38 -25.22 4.34
N VAL A 29 -29.11 -24.99 5.44
CA VAL A 29 -30.12 -23.94 5.52
C VAL A 29 -29.45 -22.58 5.30
N LYS A 30 -29.82 -21.89 4.22
CA LYS A 30 -29.32 -20.55 3.92
C LYS A 30 -30.03 -19.53 4.83
N GLN A 31 -29.24 -18.84 5.66
CA GLN A 31 -29.75 -17.79 6.54
C GLN A 31 -30.29 -16.60 5.72
N VAL A 32 -31.46 -16.11 6.10
CA VAL A 32 -32.04 -14.88 5.53
C VAL A 32 -31.28 -13.69 6.10
N VAL A 33 -30.69 -12.86 5.22
CA VAL A 33 -29.94 -11.67 5.61
C VAL A 33 -30.59 -10.44 4.96
N THR A 34 -30.85 -9.40 5.76
CA THR A 34 -31.37 -8.11 5.29
C THR A 34 -30.51 -6.95 5.81
N GLY A 35 -30.52 -5.82 5.12
CA GLY A 35 -29.64 -4.70 5.40
C GLY A 35 -28.25 -4.84 4.74
N PRO A 36 -27.23 -4.09 5.20
CA PRO A 36 -27.27 -3.13 6.31
C PRO A 36 -28.01 -1.82 5.99
N VAL A 37 -28.54 -1.16 7.02
CA VAL A 37 -29.04 0.22 6.87
C VAL A 37 -27.89 1.18 6.60
N ALA A 38 -26.78 1.04 7.32
CA ALA A 38 -25.56 1.85 7.16
C ALA A 38 -24.30 1.00 6.98
N ARG A 39 -23.42 1.40 6.04
CA ARG A 39 -22.08 0.83 5.84
C ARG A 39 -21.03 1.90 6.13
N TYR A 40 -20.13 1.58 7.04
CA TYR A 40 -19.06 2.47 7.45
C TYR A 40 -17.69 1.86 7.17
N TRP A 41 -16.86 2.56 6.40
CA TRP A 41 -15.52 2.11 6.05
C TRP A 41 -14.48 3.05 6.65
N VAL A 42 -13.43 2.45 7.20
CA VAL A 42 -12.27 3.11 7.78
C VAL A 42 -11.03 2.56 7.10
N ASP A 43 -10.46 3.33 6.20
CA ASP A 43 -9.21 2.96 5.54
C ASP A 43 -8.05 3.61 6.28
N THR A 44 -7.14 2.79 6.78
CA THR A 44 -6.00 3.22 7.59
C THR A 44 -4.72 2.98 6.80
N ALA A 45 -3.85 3.99 6.76
CA ALA A 45 -2.54 3.83 6.16
C ALA A 45 -1.46 4.52 6.98
N THR A 46 -0.38 3.78 7.19
CA THR A 46 0.90 4.31 7.65
C THR A 46 1.80 4.51 6.44
N THR A 47 2.41 5.68 6.33
CA THR A 47 3.33 6.01 5.25
C THR A 47 4.66 6.48 5.83
N SER A 48 5.76 5.93 5.33
CA SER A 48 7.13 6.40 5.62
C SER A 48 7.89 6.73 4.33
N GLY A 49 9.03 7.42 4.46
CA GLY A 49 9.91 7.73 3.32
C GLY A 49 9.27 8.61 2.24
N MET A 50 9.79 8.50 1.01
CA MET A 50 9.24 9.15 -0.18
C MET A 50 8.20 8.21 -0.83
N SER A 51 7.02 8.12 -0.25
CA SER A 51 5.98 7.24 -0.80
C SER A 51 5.34 7.82 -2.06
N LEU A 52 5.20 6.98 -3.09
CA LEU A 52 4.46 7.23 -4.33
C LEU A 52 2.93 7.16 -4.15
N GLY A 53 2.45 6.82 -2.94
CA GLY A 53 1.07 6.47 -2.67
C GLY A 53 0.15 7.65 -2.39
N GLY A 54 -0.65 8.03 -3.40
CA GLY A 54 -2.07 8.38 -3.23
C GLY A 54 -2.41 9.69 -2.50
N GLY A 55 -2.19 10.82 -3.16
CA GLY A 55 -2.69 12.14 -2.74
C GLY A 55 -1.77 13.27 -3.19
N LYS A 56 -2.28 14.49 -3.32
CA LYS A 56 -1.39 15.67 -3.43
C LYS A 56 -0.59 15.74 -2.12
N PRO A 57 0.76 15.80 -2.16
CA PRO A 57 1.56 16.02 -0.97
C PRO A 57 1.04 17.27 -0.25
N SER A 58 0.74 17.16 1.05
CA SER A 58 0.40 18.33 1.83
C SER A 58 1.64 19.23 1.95
N MET A 59 1.43 20.52 2.22
CA MET A 59 2.57 21.41 2.46
C MET A 59 3.39 20.99 3.69
N SER A 60 2.77 20.28 4.64
CA SER A 60 3.45 19.66 5.78
C SER A 60 4.34 18.49 5.37
N SER A 61 3.93 17.64 4.42
CA SER A 61 4.79 16.54 3.94
C SER A 61 5.99 17.05 3.13
N ILE A 62 5.82 18.13 2.36
CA ILE A 62 6.93 18.76 1.62
C ILE A 62 7.95 19.40 2.57
N MET A 63 7.47 20.11 3.60
CA MET A 63 8.35 20.72 4.61
C MET A 63 9.04 19.68 5.50
N GLY A 64 8.37 18.57 5.84
CA GLY A 64 8.98 17.45 6.57
C GLY A 64 10.12 16.80 5.80
N MET A 65 9.97 16.66 4.48
CA MET A 65 11.00 16.13 3.59
C MET A 65 12.24 17.05 3.52
N MET A 66 12.08 18.37 3.63
CA MET A 66 13.20 19.32 3.71
C MET A 66 13.83 19.44 5.11
N GLY A 67 13.12 19.02 6.16
CA GLY A 67 13.52 19.19 7.55
C GLY A 67 14.29 18.02 8.18
N GLY A 68 14.46 16.90 7.48
CA GLY A 68 15.27 15.76 7.94
C GLY A 68 14.74 15.03 9.18
N GLY A 69 13.42 15.02 9.41
CA GLY A 69 12.78 14.29 10.52
C GLY A 69 12.21 12.92 10.12
N ASP A 70 11.87 12.10 11.10
CA ASP A 70 11.15 10.83 10.92
C ASP A 70 9.85 11.06 10.14
N ASN A 71 9.84 10.67 8.86
CA ASN A 71 8.76 10.95 7.91
C ASN A 71 7.58 9.97 8.03
N VAL A 72 7.14 9.63 9.25
CA VAL A 72 6.01 8.72 9.47
C VAL A 72 4.71 9.52 9.50
N HIS A 73 3.73 9.10 8.70
CA HIS A 73 2.42 9.73 8.58
C HIS A 73 1.31 8.70 8.68
N HIS A 74 0.33 8.94 9.56
CA HIS A 74 -0.91 8.17 9.61
C HIS A 74 -2.00 8.91 8.84
N SER A 75 -2.78 8.18 8.05
CA SER A 75 -3.92 8.72 7.33
C SER A 75 -5.16 7.85 7.52
N LEU A 76 -6.32 8.51 7.51
CA LEU A 76 -7.62 7.88 7.54
C LEU A 76 -8.45 8.36 6.36
N TYR A 77 -9.14 7.43 5.72
CA TYR A 77 -10.23 7.74 4.81
C TYR A 77 -11.51 7.05 5.29
N LEU A 78 -12.46 7.88 5.73
CA LEU A 78 -13.69 7.48 6.38
C LEU A 78 -14.84 7.65 5.40
N ARG A 79 -15.68 6.62 5.24
CA ARG A 79 -16.82 6.66 4.32
C ARG A 79 -18.05 6.05 4.96
N LEU A 80 -19.09 6.86 5.13
CA LEU A 80 -20.39 6.43 5.64
C LEU A 80 -21.43 6.52 4.54
N GLY A 81 -21.99 5.39 4.13
CA GLY A 81 -23.14 5.34 3.25
C GLY A 81 -24.34 4.73 3.97
N SER A 82 -25.53 5.27 3.71
CA SER A 82 -26.79 4.79 4.28
C SER A 82 -27.85 4.61 3.20
N SER A 83 -28.77 3.67 3.42
CA SER A 83 -30.00 3.52 2.65
C SER A 83 -31.11 4.49 3.10
N GLN A 84 -30.92 5.19 4.22
CA GLN A 84 -31.83 6.22 4.72
C GLN A 84 -31.51 7.59 4.12
N ALA A 85 -32.53 8.44 4.00
CA ALA A 85 -32.33 9.85 3.71
C ALA A 85 -32.03 10.61 5.00
N ALA A 86 -31.19 11.64 4.95
CA ALA A 86 -31.03 12.56 6.06
C ALA A 86 -32.32 13.32 6.38
N SER A 87 -32.59 13.52 7.67
CA SER A 87 -33.56 14.52 8.12
C SER A 87 -32.92 15.91 8.07
N GLY A 88 -33.00 16.57 6.91
CA GLY A 88 -32.38 17.87 6.64
C GLY A 88 -31.01 17.76 5.98
N ALA A 89 -30.11 18.69 6.27
CA ALA A 89 -28.74 18.65 5.75
C ALA A 89 -28.01 17.42 6.31
N ALA A 90 -27.40 16.62 5.43
CA ALA A 90 -26.70 15.40 5.83
C ALA A 90 -25.50 15.72 6.73
N ALA A 91 -25.50 15.17 7.95
CA ALA A 91 -24.44 15.38 8.92
C ALA A 91 -24.25 14.12 9.77
N ALA A 92 -23.00 13.66 9.83
CA ALA A 92 -22.57 12.59 10.73
C ALA A 92 -21.16 12.85 11.26
N ASP A 93 -20.85 12.37 12.44
CA ASP A 93 -19.61 12.67 13.15
C ASP A 93 -19.00 11.36 13.62
N HIS A 94 -17.72 11.13 13.29
CA HIS A 94 -16.93 10.05 13.87
C HIS A 94 -16.22 10.61 15.10
N LEU A 95 -16.52 10.02 16.26
CA LEU A 95 -15.89 10.27 17.54
C LEU A 95 -14.87 9.14 17.79
N PRO A 96 -13.57 9.39 17.52
CA PRO A 96 -12.53 8.41 17.75
C PRO A 96 -12.15 8.33 19.24
N PRO A 97 -11.36 7.34 19.66
CA PRO A 97 -10.80 7.32 21.00
C PRO A 97 -9.94 8.56 21.24
N ALA A 98 -9.89 9.03 22.50
CA ALA A 98 -9.10 10.20 22.88
C ALA A 98 -7.62 10.07 22.50
N GLY A 99 -7.10 8.85 22.52
CA GLY A 99 -5.72 8.52 22.12
C GLY A 99 -5.38 8.83 20.66
N LEU A 100 -6.37 9.03 19.78
CA LEU A 100 -6.13 9.44 18.39
C LEU A 100 -5.70 10.90 18.27
N GLY A 101 -6.07 11.74 19.25
CA GLY A 101 -5.65 13.15 19.33
C GLY A 101 -6.30 14.10 18.32
N THR A 102 -7.27 13.65 17.52
CA THR A 102 -7.92 14.47 16.49
C THR A 102 -9.21 15.14 16.94
N GLY A 103 -9.78 14.70 18.08
CA GLY A 103 -11.14 15.05 18.49
C GLY A 103 -12.17 14.54 17.48
N ASN A 104 -13.29 15.24 17.31
CA ASN A 104 -14.33 14.86 16.35
C ASN A 104 -13.84 14.98 14.87
N LEU A 105 -14.23 14.01 14.05
CA LEU A 105 -14.02 13.95 12.60
C LEU A 105 -15.38 14.04 11.87
N PRO A 106 -15.76 15.22 11.34
CA PRO A 106 -17.06 15.40 10.71
C PRO A 106 -17.09 14.70 9.34
N LEU A 107 -18.03 13.78 9.17
CA LEU A 107 -18.34 13.10 7.92
C LEU A 107 -19.33 13.97 7.13
N ARG A 108 -18.84 14.59 6.06
CA ARG A 108 -19.63 15.52 5.24
C ARG A 108 -19.35 15.21 3.78
N TYR A 109 -20.34 15.44 2.93
CA TYR A 109 -20.18 15.35 1.51
C TYR A 109 -20.93 16.50 0.86
N THR A 110 -20.19 17.33 0.14
CA THR A 110 -20.76 18.27 -0.79
C THR A 110 -20.49 17.69 -2.17
N PRO A 111 -21.53 17.39 -2.98
CA PRO A 111 -21.30 17.05 -4.37
C PRO A 111 -20.41 18.11 -4.97
N GLY A 112 -19.23 17.73 -5.47
CA GLY A 112 -18.45 18.64 -6.27
C GLY A 112 -19.35 19.18 -7.37
N THR A 113 -19.29 20.47 -7.66
CA THR A 113 -19.80 20.94 -8.95
C THR A 113 -19.12 20.04 -9.97
N PRO A 114 -19.87 19.35 -10.86
CA PRO A 114 -19.22 18.67 -11.96
C PRO A 114 -18.34 19.73 -12.60
N VAL A 115 -17.03 19.57 -12.51
CA VAL A 115 -16.16 20.28 -13.42
C VAL A 115 -16.58 19.65 -14.73
N LYS A 116 -17.52 20.30 -15.43
CA LYS A 116 -17.50 20.25 -16.87
C LYS A 116 -16.07 20.69 -17.16
N ARG A 117 -15.20 19.71 -17.39
CA ARG A 117 -14.21 19.94 -18.42
C ARG A 117 -15.11 20.21 -19.60
N ASP A 118 -15.33 21.49 -19.87
CA ASP A 118 -15.67 21.90 -21.20
C ASP A 118 -14.50 21.35 -22.00
N TYR A 119 -14.69 20.13 -22.50
CA TYR A 119 -14.00 19.72 -23.70
C TYR A 119 -14.51 20.72 -24.72
N ALA A 120 -13.82 21.86 -24.79
CA ALA A 120 -13.83 22.66 -25.98
C ALA A 120 -13.29 21.71 -27.05
N PRO A 121 -14.07 21.34 -28.08
CA PRO A 121 -13.49 20.83 -29.31
C PRO A 121 -12.78 22.03 -29.94
N GLY A 122 -11.59 22.33 -29.42
CA GLY A 122 -10.74 23.42 -29.80
C GLY A 122 -9.40 22.83 -30.16
N GLU A 123 -9.17 22.80 -31.47
CA GLU A 123 -8.02 22.27 -32.19
C GLU A 123 -7.88 20.74 -32.13
N THR A 124 -7.89 20.15 -33.32
CA THR A 124 -7.22 18.88 -33.58
C THR A 124 -5.76 19.07 -33.18
N THR A 125 -5.42 18.84 -31.91
CA THR A 125 -4.05 18.48 -31.57
C THR A 125 -3.80 17.21 -32.35
N ASP A 126 -2.89 17.26 -33.32
CA ASP A 126 -2.31 16.05 -33.89
C ASP A 126 -2.10 15.08 -32.73
N HIS A 127 -2.85 13.98 -32.71
CA HIS A 127 -2.70 12.96 -31.67
C HIS A 127 -1.32 12.35 -31.92
N GLU A 128 -0.28 12.99 -31.40
CA GLU A 128 1.04 12.41 -31.42
C GLU A 128 0.93 11.15 -30.58
N THR A 129 0.97 10.01 -31.28
CA THR A 129 0.90 8.71 -30.63
C THR A 129 2.04 8.70 -29.61
N PRO A 130 1.77 8.38 -28.34
CA PRO A 130 2.82 8.35 -27.33
C PRO A 130 3.93 7.42 -27.84
N LYS A 131 5.11 7.99 -28.08
CA LYS A 131 6.30 7.25 -28.53
C LYS A 131 7.01 6.71 -27.29
N GLY A 132 7.56 5.50 -27.39
CA GLY A 132 8.30 4.90 -26.30
C GLY A 132 7.92 3.47 -26.00
N LYS A 133 8.67 2.88 -25.08
CA LYS A 133 8.48 1.50 -24.62
C LYS A 133 8.24 1.46 -23.13
N ILE A 134 7.36 0.57 -22.68
CA ILE A 134 7.27 0.16 -21.27
C ILE A 134 7.92 -1.22 -21.15
N LEU A 135 8.94 -1.34 -20.30
CA LEU A 135 9.57 -2.59 -19.95
C LEU A 135 9.04 -3.03 -18.59
N ILE A 136 8.43 -4.20 -18.54
CA ILE A 136 7.88 -4.75 -17.29
C ILE A 136 8.73 -5.96 -16.89
N PHE A 137 9.33 -5.86 -15.71
CA PHE A 137 10.07 -6.91 -15.04
C PHE A 137 9.30 -7.40 -13.79
N TRP A 138 9.61 -8.61 -13.33
CA TRP A 138 9.01 -9.18 -12.14
C TRP A 138 9.95 -10.19 -11.47
N GLY A 139 9.81 -10.32 -10.16
CA GLY A 139 10.50 -11.29 -9.32
C GLY A 139 11.69 -10.68 -8.59
N CYS A 140 11.99 -11.25 -7.43
CA CYS A 140 13.19 -10.94 -6.66
C CYS A 140 14.37 -11.80 -7.15
N GLY A 141 15.50 -11.19 -7.48
CA GLY A 141 16.71 -11.90 -7.90
C GLY A 141 17.78 -10.95 -8.41
N ALA A 142 19.03 -11.42 -8.51
CA ALA A 142 20.12 -10.62 -9.08
C ALA A 142 19.91 -10.35 -10.58
N HIS A 143 19.29 -11.30 -11.28
CA HIS A 143 19.00 -11.22 -12.71
C HIS A 143 17.54 -11.55 -12.99
N ALA A 144 16.97 -10.87 -13.99
CA ALA A 144 15.66 -11.16 -14.50
C ALA A 144 15.66 -12.55 -15.17
N PRO A 145 14.76 -13.47 -14.76
CA PRO A 145 14.62 -14.76 -15.43
C PRO A 145 14.33 -14.64 -16.93
N ALA A 146 14.62 -15.70 -17.67
CA ALA A 146 14.31 -15.79 -19.10
C ALA A 146 12.83 -15.47 -19.38
N GLY A 147 12.57 -14.75 -20.47
CA GLY A 147 11.22 -14.28 -20.85
C GLY A 147 10.86 -12.88 -20.36
N GLN A 148 11.83 -12.16 -19.77
CA GLN A 148 11.69 -10.77 -19.34
C GLN A 148 12.68 -9.86 -20.11
N PRO A 149 12.35 -8.56 -20.27
CA PRO A 149 11.11 -7.91 -19.87
C PRO A 149 9.92 -8.25 -20.79
N LEU A 150 8.70 -8.06 -20.28
CA LEU A 150 7.56 -7.82 -21.18
C LEU A 150 7.73 -6.42 -21.76
N VAL A 151 7.86 -6.31 -23.08
CA VAL A 151 7.98 -5.04 -23.80
C VAL A 151 6.61 -4.62 -24.35
N ILE A 152 6.20 -3.42 -23.98
CA ILE A 152 5.01 -2.76 -24.51
C ILE A 152 5.45 -1.59 -25.36
N ASP A 153 5.12 -1.62 -26.64
CA ASP A 153 5.45 -0.58 -27.60
C ASP A 153 4.27 0.40 -27.70
N LEU A 154 4.46 1.63 -27.23
CA LEU A 154 3.41 2.64 -27.18
C LEU A 154 3.01 3.13 -28.58
N ALA A 155 3.89 3.00 -29.58
CA ALA A 155 3.52 3.33 -30.96
C ALA A 155 2.41 2.39 -31.50
N LYS A 156 2.29 1.19 -30.93
CA LYS A 156 1.25 0.23 -31.29
C LYS A 156 -0.06 0.45 -30.56
N ILE A 157 -0.14 1.40 -29.62
CA ILE A 157 -1.35 1.67 -28.83
C ILE A 157 -2.46 2.33 -29.66
N ALA A 158 -2.16 2.87 -30.84
CA ALA A 158 -3.20 3.41 -31.73
C ALA A 158 -4.05 2.28 -32.36
N ASP A 159 -3.49 1.08 -32.49
CA ASP A 159 -4.18 -0.08 -33.05
C ASP A 159 -5.12 -0.72 -31.97
N PRO A 160 -6.43 -0.82 -32.21
CA PRO A 160 -7.39 -1.40 -31.26
C PRO A 160 -7.08 -2.86 -30.84
N THR A 161 -6.59 -3.67 -31.78
CA THR A 161 -6.24 -5.08 -31.55
C THR A 161 -4.98 -5.19 -30.70
N GLN A 162 -3.98 -4.34 -30.99
CA GLN A 162 -2.77 -4.25 -30.18
C GLN A 162 -3.08 -3.71 -28.79
N ARG A 163 -3.95 -2.71 -28.65
CA ARG A 163 -4.45 -2.26 -27.33
C ARG A 163 -5.10 -3.37 -26.55
N GLN A 164 -5.95 -4.16 -27.18
CA GLN A 164 -6.60 -5.30 -26.51
C GLN A 164 -5.57 -6.35 -26.10
N THR A 165 -4.62 -6.68 -26.97
CA THR A 165 -3.53 -7.63 -26.68
C THR A 165 -2.64 -7.13 -25.54
N MET A 166 -2.31 -5.85 -25.54
CA MET A 166 -1.55 -5.16 -24.51
C MET A 166 -2.30 -5.13 -23.17
N ALA A 167 -3.61 -4.87 -23.20
CA ALA A 167 -4.45 -4.99 -22.02
C ALA A 167 -4.43 -6.43 -21.48
N LEU A 168 -4.61 -7.44 -22.32
CA LEU A 168 -4.57 -8.84 -21.89
C LEU A 168 -3.19 -9.28 -21.35
N SER A 169 -2.09 -8.72 -21.87
CA SER A 169 -0.73 -9.04 -21.42
C SER A 169 -0.34 -8.33 -20.11
N MET A 170 -0.81 -7.09 -19.90
CA MET A 170 -0.67 -6.37 -18.63
C MET A 170 -1.61 -6.94 -17.55
N PHE A 171 -2.82 -7.31 -17.95
CA PHE A 171 -3.89 -7.81 -17.10
C PHE A 171 -4.10 -9.31 -17.31
N LYS A 172 -3.02 -10.11 -17.36
CA LYS A 172 -3.17 -11.56 -17.15
C LYS A 172 -3.97 -11.74 -15.86
N PRO A 173 -5.16 -12.35 -15.91
CA PRO A 173 -6.20 -12.10 -14.94
C PRO A 173 -5.83 -12.72 -13.59
N ILE A 174 -5.29 -11.91 -12.69
CA ILE A 174 -5.48 -12.15 -11.27
C ILE A 174 -6.69 -11.33 -10.88
N ALA A 175 -7.87 -11.91 -11.02
CA ALA A 175 -9.14 -11.24 -10.76
C ALA A 175 -9.25 -10.92 -9.27
N LEU A 176 -9.01 -9.66 -8.86
CA LEU A 176 -9.28 -9.20 -7.50
C LEU A 176 -10.78 -9.25 -7.19
N ASP A 177 -11.12 -9.41 -5.91
CA ASP A 177 -12.49 -9.27 -5.46
C ASP A 177 -13.02 -7.88 -5.84
N ALA A 178 -14.28 -7.81 -6.26
CA ALA A 178 -14.96 -6.55 -6.48
C ALA A 178 -15.22 -5.87 -5.12
N VAL A 179 -14.38 -4.89 -4.78
CA VAL A 179 -14.49 -4.11 -3.55
C VAL A 179 -15.42 -2.92 -3.79
N HIS A 180 -16.60 -2.94 -3.16
CA HIS A 180 -17.61 -1.87 -3.27
C HIS A 180 -17.67 -1.03 -1.99
N PRO A 181 -16.84 0.03 -1.88
CA PRO A 181 -16.94 0.99 -0.79
C PRO A 181 -18.25 1.78 -0.87
N PRO A 182 -18.72 2.34 0.27
CA PRO A 182 -19.76 3.35 0.25
C PRO A 182 -19.34 4.52 -0.65
N SER A 183 -20.27 5.00 -1.48
CA SER A 183 -20.04 6.12 -2.39
C SER A 183 -21.31 6.96 -2.54
N PRO A 184 -21.21 8.20 -3.04
CA PRO A 184 -22.37 9.02 -3.37
C PRO A 184 -23.33 8.39 -4.40
N THR A 185 -22.83 7.46 -5.24
CA THR A 185 -23.63 6.78 -6.27
C THR A 185 -24.29 5.49 -5.78
N THR A 186 -23.83 4.94 -4.65
CA THR A 186 -24.31 3.66 -4.11
C THR A 186 -25.13 3.83 -2.82
N ALA A 187 -25.07 5.00 -2.20
CA ALA A 187 -25.81 5.31 -0.97
C ALA A 187 -26.87 6.40 -1.22
N LYS A 188 -27.98 6.31 -0.48
CA LYS A 188 -29.03 7.35 -0.49
C LYS A 188 -28.58 8.62 0.23
N THR A 189 -27.76 8.47 1.26
CA THR A 189 -27.06 9.59 1.89
C THR A 189 -25.64 9.14 2.23
N TYR A 190 -24.68 10.04 2.00
CA TYR A 190 -23.26 9.76 2.08
C TYR A 190 -22.53 10.88 2.83
N GLY A 191 -21.47 10.52 3.55
CA GLY A 191 -20.55 11.44 4.17
C GLY A 191 -19.16 10.83 4.23
N GLU A 192 -18.13 11.67 4.12
CA GLU A 192 -16.74 11.23 4.10
C GLU A 192 -15.83 12.13 4.92
N TRP A 193 -14.63 11.62 5.23
CA TRP A 193 -13.53 12.39 5.79
C TRP A 193 -12.19 11.82 5.29
N PRO A 194 -11.14 12.63 5.01
CA PRO A 194 -11.18 14.09 5.01
C PRO A 194 -12.13 14.65 3.95
N ASN A 195 -12.51 15.90 4.13
CA ASN A 195 -13.38 16.65 3.22
C ASN A 195 -12.99 18.13 3.23
N SER A 196 -13.71 18.96 2.47
CA SER A 196 -13.43 20.41 2.37
C SER A 196 -13.58 21.17 3.69
N GLN A 197 -14.27 20.62 4.69
CA GLN A 197 -14.45 21.25 6.00
C GLN A 197 -13.39 20.82 7.01
N SER A 198 -12.82 19.61 6.86
CA SER A 198 -11.85 19.07 7.79
C SER A 198 -10.91 18.06 7.14
N ALA A 199 -9.61 18.32 7.30
CA ALA A 199 -8.53 17.40 7.00
C ALA A 199 -7.45 17.61 8.08
N LYS A 200 -7.58 16.89 9.20
CA LYS A 200 -6.66 16.99 10.35
C LYS A 200 -5.55 15.96 10.22
N ASP A 201 -4.36 16.31 10.69
CA ASP A 201 -3.27 15.36 10.84
C ASP A 201 -3.63 14.30 11.90
N VAL A 202 -3.30 13.04 11.61
CA VAL A 202 -3.48 11.92 12.55
C VAL A 202 -2.12 11.52 13.10
N LYS A 203 -1.95 11.60 14.42
CA LYS A 203 -0.66 11.31 15.09
C LYS A 203 -0.78 10.30 16.23
N GLY A 204 -2.01 9.99 16.65
CA GLY A 204 -2.30 9.10 17.76
C GLY A 204 -2.70 7.69 17.33
N SER A 205 -3.26 6.96 18.29
CA SER A 205 -3.67 5.56 18.17
C SER A 205 -5.15 5.42 17.80
N LEU A 206 -5.47 4.45 16.95
CA LEU A 206 -6.84 3.99 16.68
C LEU A 206 -7.36 3.03 17.75
N ALA A 207 -6.52 2.49 18.62
CA ALA A 207 -6.97 1.55 19.63
C ALA A 207 -7.93 2.23 20.62
N GLY A 208 -9.07 1.59 20.87
CA GLY A 208 -10.11 2.07 21.77
C GLY A 208 -11.49 2.11 21.14
N ALA A 209 -12.42 2.76 21.85
CA ALA A 209 -13.82 2.86 21.45
C ALA A 209 -14.02 3.97 20.41
N HIS A 210 -14.79 3.65 19.38
CA HIS A 210 -15.24 4.56 18.34
C HIS A 210 -16.76 4.62 18.30
N THR A 211 -17.27 5.82 18.03
CA THR A 211 -18.71 6.03 17.84
C THR A 211 -18.95 6.90 16.62
N VAL A 212 -19.83 6.47 15.72
CA VAL A 212 -20.34 7.30 14.61
C VAL A 212 -21.80 7.63 14.86
N LYS A 213 -22.13 8.92 14.84
CA LYS A 213 -23.49 9.44 15.04
C LYS A 213 -23.87 10.33 13.87
N GLY A 214 -25.11 10.27 13.40
CA GLY A 214 -25.57 11.14 12.34
C GLY A 214 -27.09 11.16 12.19
N ASN A 215 -27.59 12.06 11.36
CA ASN A 215 -29.03 12.22 11.10
C ASN A 215 -29.55 11.36 9.93
N TYR A 216 -28.74 10.43 9.45
CA TYR A 216 -29.06 9.55 8.33
C TYR A 216 -28.59 8.10 8.52
N SER A 217 -28.10 7.75 9.71
CA SER A 217 -27.69 6.39 10.05
C SER A 217 -28.08 6.06 11.48
N PRO A 218 -28.26 4.78 11.81
CA PRO A 218 -28.17 4.33 13.20
C PRO A 218 -26.83 4.74 13.82
N GLN A 219 -26.77 4.82 15.15
CA GLN A 219 -25.50 4.96 15.85
C GLN A 219 -24.66 3.69 15.62
N ILE A 220 -23.39 3.89 15.28
CA ILE A 220 -22.42 2.82 15.03
C ILE A 220 -21.39 2.87 16.15
N ASP A 221 -21.28 1.81 16.94
CA ASP A 221 -20.31 1.69 18.02
C ASP A 221 -19.43 0.48 17.79
N PHE A 222 -18.11 0.66 17.79
CA PHE A 222 -17.15 -0.42 17.67
C PHE A 222 -15.90 -0.11 18.50
N THR A 223 -15.11 -1.14 18.80
CA THR A 223 -13.87 -0.99 19.57
C THR A 223 -12.75 -1.70 18.84
N LEU A 224 -11.63 -0.99 18.67
CA LEU A 224 -10.40 -1.54 18.10
C LEU A 224 -9.45 -1.92 19.24
N SER A 225 -8.89 -3.12 19.15
CA SER A 225 -7.81 -3.56 20.05
C SER A 225 -6.46 -2.94 19.66
N GLN A 226 -5.43 -3.11 20.49
CA GLN A 226 -4.07 -2.68 20.15
C GLN A 226 -3.52 -3.38 18.89
N ALA A 227 -3.93 -4.61 18.62
CA ALA A 227 -3.56 -5.32 17.39
C ALA A 227 -4.30 -4.81 16.13
N GLN A 228 -5.23 -3.87 16.32
CA GLN A 228 -6.04 -3.22 15.28
C GLN A 228 -5.76 -1.70 15.24
N ASP A 229 -4.58 -1.30 15.72
CA ASP A 229 -4.06 0.04 15.51
C ASP A 229 -3.48 0.19 14.10
N PHE A 230 -2.93 1.36 13.78
CA PHE A 230 -2.10 1.56 12.59
C PHE A 230 -0.97 0.52 12.54
N MET A 231 -0.68 0.04 11.32
CA MET A 231 0.50 -0.81 11.13
C MET A 231 1.77 -0.02 11.34
N ASP A 232 2.82 -0.68 11.83
CA ASP A 232 4.13 -0.06 12.00
C ASP A 232 4.67 0.49 10.66
N PRO A 233 5.44 1.60 10.67
CA PRO A 233 6.09 2.10 9.48
C PRO A 233 7.09 1.08 8.95
N ILE A 234 7.22 0.99 7.63
CA ILE A 234 8.26 0.17 7.01
C ILE A 234 9.59 0.93 7.13
N ASP A 235 10.55 0.33 7.84
CA ASP A 235 11.91 0.84 7.97
C ASP A 235 12.83 0.10 6.99
N VAL A 236 13.36 0.83 5.99
CA VAL A 236 14.23 0.28 4.95
C VAL A 236 15.68 0.42 5.39
N THR A 237 16.29 -0.70 5.72
CA THR A 237 17.65 -0.80 6.26
C THR A 237 18.70 -1.12 5.20
N GLY A 238 18.30 -1.37 3.95
CA GLY A 238 19.22 -1.63 2.86
C GLY A 238 18.62 -1.25 1.50
N ASN A 239 19.39 -0.53 0.70
CA ASN A 239 19.03 -0.07 -0.64
C ASN A 239 20.28 0.12 -1.52
N ALA A 240 21.28 -0.75 -1.36
CA ALA A 240 22.54 -0.65 -2.08
C ALA A 240 22.49 -1.45 -3.40
N THR A 241 22.98 -0.82 -4.47
CA THR A 241 23.28 -1.49 -5.73
C THR A 241 24.63 -2.17 -5.65
N ASP A 242 24.69 -3.46 -5.96
CA ASP A 242 25.93 -4.23 -5.95
C ASP A 242 26.71 -4.13 -7.27
N ALA A 243 27.88 -4.77 -7.34
CA ALA A 243 28.75 -4.74 -8.51
C ALA A 243 28.14 -5.37 -9.77
N THR A 244 27.06 -6.16 -9.64
CA THR A 244 26.32 -6.71 -10.78
C THR A 244 25.27 -5.74 -11.33
N GLY A 245 24.98 -4.65 -10.60
CA GLY A 245 23.91 -3.71 -10.90
C GLY A 245 22.58 -4.06 -10.25
N ALA A 246 22.50 -5.19 -9.54
CA ALA A 246 21.31 -5.58 -8.79
C ALA A 246 21.20 -4.76 -7.50
N THR A 247 19.98 -4.38 -7.12
CA THR A 247 19.76 -3.56 -5.91
C THR A 247 19.02 -4.35 -4.86
N ARG A 248 19.64 -4.56 -3.69
CA ARG A 248 19.01 -5.28 -2.58
C ARG A 248 18.23 -4.32 -1.69
N LEU A 249 16.91 -4.45 -1.70
CA LEU A 249 16.03 -3.83 -0.72
C LEU A 249 15.93 -4.72 0.51
N THR A 250 16.20 -4.17 1.69
CA THR A 250 16.05 -4.84 2.99
C THR A 250 15.27 -3.94 3.93
N TRP A 251 14.34 -4.51 4.70
CA TRP A 251 13.53 -3.78 5.66
C TRP A 251 13.33 -4.58 6.95
N THR A 252 12.91 -3.92 8.02
CA THR A 252 12.61 -4.58 9.30
C THR A 252 11.35 -5.45 9.20
N ALA A 253 11.19 -6.40 10.13
CA ALA A 253 9.93 -7.15 10.22
C ALA A 253 8.74 -6.21 10.46
N ILE A 254 7.60 -6.52 9.84
CA ILE A 254 6.37 -5.71 9.92
C ILE A 254 5.29 -6.55 10.63
N PRO A 255 5.12 -6.39 11.96
CA PRO A 255 4.11 -7.13 12.70
C PRO A 255 2.71 -6.97 12.09
N GLY A 256 1.98 -8.08 11.95
CA GLY A 256 0.62 -8.07 11.39
C GLY A 256 0.53 -8.05 9.86
N ALA A 257 1.63 -7.85 9.13
CA ALA A 257 1.64 -7.97 7.67
C ALA A 257 1.22 -9.39 7.23
N LYS A 258 0.30 -9.46 6.27
CA LYS A 258 -0.21 -10.70 5.67
C LYS A 258 0.36 -10.95 4.29
N GLY A 259 0.70 -9.89 3.57
CA GLY A 259 1.42 -9.98 2.30
C GLY A 259 2.12 -8.67 2.00
N ILE A 260 3.21 -8.76 1.24
CA ILE A 260 4.07 -7.63 0.89
C ILE A 260 4.24 -7.59 -0.63
N VAL A 261 4.26 -6.38 -1.19
CA VAL A 261 4.72 -6.14 -2.56
C VAL A 261 5.75 -5.02 -2.55
N ALA A 262 6.85 -5.23 -3.25
CA ALA A 262 7.78 -4.18 -3.62
C ALA A 262 7.62 -3.87 -5.11
N THR A 263 7.69 -2.60 -5.46
CA THR A 263 7.64 -2.11 -6.83
C THR A 263 8.79 -1.16 -7.08
N ALA A 264 9.16 -0.98 -8.34
CA ALA A 264 10.07 0.07 -8.75
C ALA A 264 9.65 0.59 -10.12
N MET A 265 9.75 1.89 -10.32
CA MET A 265 9.44 2.50 -11.60
C MET A 265 10.41 3.64 -11.91
N GLY A 266 10.74 3.81 -13.17
CA GLY A 266 11.64 4.88 -13.59
C GLY A 266 11.54 5.14 -15.09
N GLY A 267 11.95 6.34 -15.47
CA GLY A 267 12.11 6.74 -16.86
C GLY A 267 13.57 6.65 -17.30
N GLY A 268 13.77 6.46 -18.59
CA GLY A 268 15.05 6.42 -19.26
C GLY A 268 14.93 6.78 -20.73
N GLN A 269 16.07 6.77 -21.41
CA GLN A 269 16.16 6.98 -22.86
C GLN A 269 17.02 5.86 -23.44
N GLN A 270 16.53 5.20 -24.50
CA GLN A 270 17.28 4.18 -25.22
C GLN A 270 17.22 4.50 -26.71
N ASN A 271 18.38 4.71 -27.34
CA ASN A 271 18.48 5.07 -28.76
C ASN A 271 17.62 6.28 -29.18
N GLY A 272 17.45 7.26 -28.28
CA GLY A 272 16.61 8.46 -28.52
C GLY A 272 15.10 8.24 -28.33
N GLU A 273 14.70 7.06 -27.86
CA GLU A 273 13.32 6.71 -27.54
C GLU A 273 13.11 6.65 -26.01
N THR A 274 12.02 7.24 -25.53
CA THR A 274 11.63 7.20 -24.11
C THR A 274 11.33 5.76 -23.69
N VAL A 275 11.96 5.32 -22.61
CA VAL A 275 11.70 4.00 -22.00
C VAL A 275 11.19 4.22 -20.58
N MET A 276 10.05 3.61 -20.26
CA MET A 276 9.58 3.48 -18.89
C MET A 276 9.85 2.06 -18.42
N VAL A 277 10.37 1.90 -17.21
CA VAL A 277 10.54 0.58 -16.61
C VAL A 277 9.63 0.47 -15.41
N MET A 278 9.01 -0.69 -15.28
CA MET A 278 8.23 -1.10 -14.13
C MET A 278 8.77 -2.45 -13.65
N TRP A 279 8.90 -2.60 -12.35
CA TRP A 279 9.27 -3.84 -11.70
C TRP A 279 8.34 -4.12 -10.51
N THR A 280 8.10 -5.39 -10.24
CA THR A 280 7.36 -5.87 -9.07
C THR A 280 8.03 -7.11 -8.47
N SER A 281 7.94 -7.28 -7.15
CA SER A 281 8.49 -8.44 -6.44
C SER A 281 7.77 -9.76 -6.73
N ALA A 282 6.63 -9.74 -7.42
CA ALA A 282 5.85 -10.93 -7.77
C ALA A 282 6.68 -11.95 -8.57
N GLN A 283 6.61 -13.24 -8.25
CA GLN A 283 7.30 -14.29 -9.03
C GLN A 283 6.60 -14.60 -10.36
N VAL A 284 5.38 -14.10 -10.54
CA VAL A 284 4.59 -14.26 -11.75
C VAL A 284 4.38 -12.91 -12.42
N GLN A 285 4.25 -12.93 -13.75
CA GLN A 285 3.98 -11.75 -14.54
C GLN A 285 2.66 -11.09 -14.10
N THR A 286 2.78 -9.98 -13.37
CA THR A 286 1.67 -9.17 -12.90
C THR A 286 1.87 -7.72 -13.33
N GLY A 287 1.74 -7.45 -14.63
CA GLY A 287 2.05 -6.14 -15.20
C GLY A 287 1.30 -4.97 -14.54
N TRP A 288 0.14 -5.23 -13.95
CA TRP A 288 -0.66 -4.26 -13.19
C TRP A 288 -0.16 -4.00 -11.74
N MET A 289 0.62 -4.91 -11.15
CA MET A 289 1.15 -4.77 -9.78
C MET A 289 2.32 -3.78 -9.69
N GLY A 290 2.80 -3.22 -10.80
CA GLY A 290 3.80 -2.16 -10.81
C GLY A 290 3.41 -0.91 -10.00
N MET A 291 2.13 -0.77 -9.65
CA MET A 291 1.61 0.33 -8.82
C MET A 291 1.17 -0.08 -7.41
N ALA A 292 1.22 -1.37 -7.06
CA ALA A 292 0.62 -1.96 -5.86
C ALA A 292 -0.87 -1.60 -5.64
N PRO A 293 -1.80 -2.58 -5.49
CA PRO A 293 -3.17 -2.28 -5.10
C PRO A 293 -3.21 -1.47 -3.81
N ASP A 294 -4.17 -0.56 -3.69
CA ASP A 294 -4.27 0.33 -2.54
C ASP A 294 -4.57 -0.45 -1.25
N TYR A 295 -5.62 -1.29 -1.28
CA TYR A 295 -5.99 -2.23 -0.23
C TYR A 295 -6.41 -3.55 -0.86
N LEU A 296 -6.27 -4.65 -0.11
CA LEU A 296 -6.66 -6.00 -0.52
C LEU A 296 -7.61 -6.62 0.49
N THR A 297 -8.56 -7.45 0.01
CA THR A 297 -9.39 -8.29 0.89
C THR A 297 -8.54 -9.45 1.44
N PRO A 298 -8.95 -10.09 2.55
CA PRO A 298 -8.28 -11.30 3.04
C PRO A 298 -8.20 -12.41 1.97
N ASN A 299 -9.30 -12.62 1.22
CA ASN A 299 -9.32 -13.61 0.14
C ASN A 299 -8.36 -13.25 -1.00
N ASP A 300 -8.26 -11.97 -1.35
CA ASP A 300 -7.30 -11.51 -2.35
C ASP A 300 -5.86 -11.73 -1.89
N ILE A 301 -5.56 -11.44 -0.62
CA ILE A 301 -4.23 -11.69 -0.04
C ILE A 301 -3.89 -13.18 -0.15
N ASP A 302 -4.78 -14.07 0.34
CA ASP A 302 -4.55 -15.52 0.30
C ASP A 302 -4.32 -16.04 -1.13
N ARG A 303 -5.16 -15.58 -2.07
CA ARG A 303 -5.07 -15.97 -3.47
C ARG A 303 -3.81 -15.43 -4.15
N LEU A 304 -3.42 -14.19 -3.85
CA LEU A 304 -2.21 -13.58 -4.39
C LEU A 304 -0.94 -14.25 -3.83
N LEU A 305 -0.95 -14.64 -2.55
CA LEU A 305 0.13 -15.44 -1.95
C LEU A 305 0.23 -16.82 -2.61
N GLY A 306 -0.90 -17.52 -2.75
CA GLY A 306 -0.96 -18.83 -3.40
C GLY A 306 -0.45 -18.80 -4.85
N ASN A 307 -0.73 -17.71 -5.58
CA ASN A 307 -0.25 -17.49 -6.94
C ASN A 307 1.12 -16.81 -7.02
N LYS A 308 1.78 -16.55 -5.88
CA LYS A 308 3.10 -15.89 -5.78
C LYS A 308 3.16 -14.49 -6.41
N ALA A 309 2.03 -13.78 -6.41
CA ALA A 309 1.89 -12.38 -6.80
C ALA A 309 2.14 -11.42 -5.63
N LEU A 310 2.09 -11.91 -4.39
CA LEU A 310 2.60 -11.24 -3.19
C LEU A 310 3.74 -12.06 -2.57
N LEU A 311 4.64 -11.36 -1.89
CA LEU A 311 5.58 -11.96 -0.96
C LEU A 311 4.85 -12.30 0.36
N PRO A 312 5.24 -13.37 1.08
CA PRO A 312 4.79 -13.62 2.45
C PRO A 312 5.01 -12.40 3.37
N GLY A 313 4.13 -12.19 4.35
CA GLY A 313 4.18 -11.05 5.28
C GLY A 313 5.46 -10.96 6.12
N GLU A 314 6.17 -12.08 6.28
CA GLU A 314 7.41 -12.22 7.02
C GLU A 314 8.66 -11.90 6.17
N THR A 315 8.47 -11.61 4.88
CA THR A 315 9.58 -11.30 3.97
C THR A 315 10.17 -9.93 4.31
N THR A 316 11.49 -9.87 4.50
CA THR A 316 12.24 -8.67 4.88
C THR A 316 13.27 -8.23 3.84
N THR A 317 13.33 -8.92 2.70
CA THR A 317 14.30 -8.61 1.64
C THR A 317 13.76 -8.97 0.27
N CYS A 318 14.09 -8.15 -0.72
CA CYS A 318 13.88 -8.45 -2.13
C CYS A 318 14.96 -7.75 -2.96
N THR A 319 15.54 -8.48 -3.92
CA THR A 319 16.56 -7.92 -4.82
C THR A 319 15.91 -7.54 -6.14
N VAL A 320 16.03 -6.26 -6.50
CA VAL A 320 15.66 -5.74 -7.82
C VAL A 320 16.74 -6.17 -8.82
N PRO A 321 16.39 -6.84 -9.93
CA PRO A 321 17.36 -7.32 -10.91
C PRO A 321 18.17 -6.20 -11.57
N ALA A 322 19.42 -6.52 -11.95
CA ALA A 322 20.32 -5.59 -12.61
C ALA A 322 19.74 -5.01 -13.92
N GLU A 323 18.95 -5.79 -14.65
CA GLU A 323 18.33 -5.38 -15.91
C GLU A 323 17.33 -4.23 -15.72
N VAL A 324 16.77 -4.04 -14.52
CA VAL A 324 15.92 -2.89 -14.20
C VAL A 324 16.77 -1.62 -14.18
N GLY A 325 17.90 -1.63 -13.47
CA GLY A 325 18.80 -0.48 -13.33
C GLY A 325 19.49 -0.06 -14.63
N GLN A 326 19.69 -0.99 -15.57
CA GLN A 326 20.28 -0.69 -16.89
C GLN A 326 19.41 0.19 -17.78
N ASN A 327 18.10 0.24 -17.53
CA ASN A 327 17.12 0.88 -18.41
C ASN A 327 16.49 2.16 -17.81
N VAL A 328 16.88 2.54 -16.59
CA VAL A 328 16.36 3.72 -15.88
C VAL A 328 17.47 4.49 -15.20
N GLN A 329 17.30 5.81 -15.11
CA GLN A 329 18.09 6.65 -14.22
C GLN A 329 17.17 7.15 -13.12
N GLY A 330 17.54 6.91 -11.86
CA GLY A 330 16.75 7.38 -10.71
C GLY A 330 15.36 6.75 -10.61
N ALA A 331 15.28 5.42 -10.65
CA ALA A 331 14.03 4.73 -10.34
C ALA A 331 13.59 5.02 -8.90
N ILE A 332 12.28 5.09 -8.70
CA ILE A 332 11.66 5.19 -7.38
C ILE A 332 11.12 3.81 -7.04
N TYR A 333 11.46 3.30 -5.85
CA TYR A 333 10.86 2.08 -5.32
C TYR A 333 9.70 2.42 -4.38
N GLY A 334 8.77 1.48 -4.27
CA GLY A 334 7.72 1.45 -3.26
C GLY A 334 7.68 0.08 -2.60
N ILE A 335 7.35 0.03 -1.31
CA ILE A 335 7.04 -1.20 -0.59
C ILE A 335 5.69 -0.98 0.08
N THR A 336 4.75 -1.91 -0.12
CA THR A 336 3.45 -1.91 0.54
C THR A 336 3.25 -3.23 1.25
N ALA A 337 2.89 -3.17 2.53
CA ALA A 337 2.48 -4.32 3.33
C ALA A 337 1.00 -4.20 3.70
N TYR A 338 0.26 -5.30 3.55
CA TYR A 338 -1.18 -5.37 3.81
C TYR A 338 -1.44 -6.09 5.14
N GLY A 339 -2.16 -5.46 6.07
CA GLY A 339 -2.47 -6.03 7.39
C GLY A 339 -3.78 -6.81 7.47
N GLY A 340 -4.59 -6.75 6.40
CA GLY A 340 -5.93 -7.33 6.35
C GLY A 340 -7.01 -6.34 6.78
N GLU A 341 -8.08 -6.85 7.41
CA GLU A 341 -9.24 -6.05 7.80
C GLU A 341 -9.90 -6.54 9.10
N ALA A 342 -10.57 -5.62 9.79
CA ALA A 342 -11.48 -5.89 10.90
C ALA A 342 -12.91 -5.58 10.47
N ASN A 343 -13.84 -6.51 10.73
CA ASN A 343 -15.24 -6.38 10.33
C ASN A 343 -16.15 -6.46 11.56
N PHE A 344 -17.07 -5.50 11.68
CA PHE A 344 -18.04 -5.40 12.76
C PHE A 344 -19.44 -5.28 12.17
N SER A 345 -20.43 -5.79 12.90
CA SER A 345 -21.84 -5.69 12.50
C SER A 345 -22.73 -5.63 13.73
N TYR A 346 -23.87 -4.97 13.59
CA TYR A 346 -24.91 -5.00 14.62
C TYR A 346 -26.29 -5.28 14.01
N PRO A 347 -27.06 -6.21 14.60
CA PRO A 347 -26.62 -7.14 15.64
C PRO A 347 -25.53 -8.10 15.12
N PRO A 348 -24.73 -8.73 15.99
CA PRO A 348 -23.81 -9.78 15.58
C PRO A 348 -24.56 -10.90 14.84
N ARG A 349 -23.87 -11.57 13.91
CA ARG A 349 -24.46 -12.67 13.14
C ARG A 349 -25.02 -13.75 14.08
N PRO A 350 -26.31 -14.11 13.98
CA PRO A 350 -26.88 -15.20 14.76
C PRO A 350 -26.21 -16.53 14.43
N ALA A 351 -25.90 -17.33 15.45
CA ALA A 351 -25.32 -18.66 15.28
C ALA A 351 -26.29 -19.65 14.62
N ASP A 352 -27.60 -19.51 14.87
CA ASP A 352 -28.62 -20.32 14.22
C ASP A 352 -28.93 -19.78 12.81
N PRO A 353 -28.64 -20.54 11.73
CA PRO A 353 -28.93 -20.12 10.37
C PRO A 353 -30.43 -19.98 10.07
N LYS A 354 -31.33 -20.49 10.93
CA LYS A 354 -32.77 -20.29 10.78
C LYS A 354 -33.24 -18.93 11.28
N THR A 355 -32.44 -18.25 12.11
CA THR A 355 -32.76 -16.92 12.61
C THR A 355 -32.39 -15.87 11.56
N PRO A 356 -33.33 -15.03 11.09
CA PRO A 356 -33.01 -13.95 10.16
C PRO A 356 -32.01 -12.98 10.76
N TRP A 357 -31.03 -12.56 9.95
CA TRP A 357 -30.04 -11.57 10.34
C TRP A 357 -30.37 -10.22 9.70
N ASN A 358 -30.99 -9.34 10.49
CA ASN A 358 -31.40 -8.01 10.04
C ASN A 358 -30.36 -6.98 10.50
N ILE A 359 -29.44 -6.63 9.61
CA ILE A 359 -28.26 -5.84 9.94
C ILE A 359 -28.64 -4.35 9.97
N ALA A 360 -28.43 -3.70 11.11
CA ALA A 360 -28.57 -2.25 11.24
C ALA A 360 -27.37 -1.55 10.62
N TRP A 361 -26.15 -1.98 10.95
CA TRP A 361 -24.94 -1.41 10.40
C TRP A 361 -23.80 -2.41 10.29
N GLU A 362 -22.86 -2.10 9.41
CA GLU A 362 -21.58 -2.78 9.28
C GLU A 362 -20.44 -1.77 9.29
N THR A 363 -19.34 -2.13 9.96
CA THR A 363 -18.09 -1.38 9.91
C THR A 363 -16.98 -2.27 9.35
N LYS A 364 -16.20 -1.75 8.39
CA LYS A 364 -15.00 -2.38 7.86
C LYS A 364 -13.81 -1.46 8.09
N VAL A 365 -12.77 -1.96 8.77
CA VAL A 365 -11.50 -1.25 8.97
C VAL A 365 -10.41 -1.98 8.21
N ARG A 366 -9.65 -1.28 7.36
CA ARG A 366 -8.62 -1.88 6.50
C ARG A 366 -7.25 -1.29 6.81
N TYR A 367 -6.22 -2.13 6.81
CA TYR A 367 -4.88 -1.75 7.27
C TYR A 367 -3.83 -1.96 6.19
N LYS A 368 -3.01 -0.93 6.00
CA LYS A 368 -1.78 -1.01 5.20
C LYS A 368 -0.69 -0.14 5.79
N THR A 369 0.55 -0.47 5.45
CA THR A 369 1.70 0.41 5.62
C THR A 369 2.49 0.46 4.32
N SER A 370 3.06 1.61 3.99
CA SER A 370 3.85 1.77 2.77
C SER A 370 5.05 2.68 2.97
N THR A 371 6.11 2.44 2.21
CA THR A 371 7.28 3.30 2.14
C THR A 371 7.75 3.42 0.70
N GLY A 372 8.60 4.40 0.43
CA GLY A 372 9.25 4.53 -0.86
C GLY A 372 10.51 5.37 -0.79
N GLY A 373 11.27 5.34 -1.88
CA GLY A 373 12.55 6.03 -1.97
C GLY A 373 13.17 5.93 -3.36
N MET A 374 14.31 6.58 -3.54
CA MET A 374 15.12 6.42 -4.75
C MET A 374 15.83 5.07 -4.68
N LEU A 375 15.66 4.22 -5.68
CA LEU A 375 16.30 2.91 -5.76
C LEU A 375 17.82 3.07 -5.93
N GLY A 376 18.60 2.30 -5.19
CA GLY A 376 20.06 2.30 -5.28
C GLY A 376 20.74 3.49 -4.59
N GLN A 377 19.97 4.37 -3.94
CA GLN A 377 20.49 5.44 -3.10
C GLN A 377 20.31 5.06 -1.64
N ASP A 378 21.39 4.61 -1.02
CA ASP A 378 21.41 4.35 0.41
C ASP A 378 21.54 5.68 1.18
N MET A 379 20.40 6.21 1.65
CA MET A 379 20.38 7.43 2.46
C MET A 379 21.10 7.24 3.81
N ALA A 380 21.12 6.02 4.36
CA ALA A 380 21.86 5.72 5.59
C ALA A 380 23.37 5.71 5.33
N GLY A 381 23.80 5.16 4.19
CA GLY A 381 25.19 5.22 3.72
C GLY A 381 25.69 6.63 3.41
N MET A 382 24.80 7.53 2.93
CA MET A 382 25.16 8.93 2.67
C MET A 382 25.24 9.79 3.95
N MET A 383 24.44 9.48 4.98
CA MET A 383 24.46 10.21 6.28
C MET A 383 25.51 9.67 7.26
N GLY A 384 25.91 8.40 7.12
CA GLY A 384 26.97 7.77 7.93
C GLY A 384 28.40 8.07 7.45
N GLY A 385 28.58 8.68 6.28
CA GLY A 385 29.88 8.93 5.65
C GLY A 385 30.67 10.14 6.16
N ASN A 386 30.18 10.86 7.18
CA ASN A 386 30.85 12.07 7.70
C ASN A 386 31.35 11.96 9.15
N GLN A 387 31.53 10.74 9.68
CA GLN A 387 32.16 10.51 10.98
C GLN A 387 33.20 9.38 10.90
N GLY A 388 34.49 9.77 10.90
CA GLY A 388 35.70 8.93 10.86
C GLY A 388 36.35 8.98 9.48
N ASP A 389 37.59 9.41 9.26
CA ASP A 389 38.79 9.45 10.08
C ASP A 389 39.73 10.52 9.49
N ASP A 390 40.06 11.55 10.27
CA ASP A 390 41.30 12.33 10.09
C ASP A 390 42.03 12.32 11.43
N SER A 391 42.58 11.17 11.78
CA SER A 391 43.49 11.00 12.91
C SER A 391 44.60 10.05 12.51
N ALA A 392 45.49 10.53 11.63
CA ALA A 392 46.81 9.96 11.44
C ALA A 392 47.83 10.73 12.31
N PRO A 393 48.76 10.04 13.00
CA PRO A 393 49.65 10.64 13.98
C PRO A 393 50.76 11.44 13.30
N ALA A 394 50.98 12.67 13.77
CA ALA A 394 52.06 13.54 13.30
C ALA A 394 53.43 13.02 13.79
N GLY A 395 54.15 12.32 12.90
CA GLY A 395 55.56 12.00 13.04
C GLY A 395 56.46 12.92 12.21
N ASP A 396 57.40 13.58 12.89
CA ASP A 396 58.67 14.16 12.42
C ASP A 396 58.70 15.11 11.21
N LYS A 397 58.57 16.42 11.49
CA LYS A 397 59.10 17.50 10.65
C LYS A 397 60.52 17.90 11.09
N LYS A 398 61.55 17.50 10.32
CA LYS A 398 62.89 18.11 10.38
C LYS A 398 62.94 19.43 9.59
N LYS A 399 63.04 20.51 10.37
CA LYS A 399 63.72 21.81 10.16
C LYS A 399 64.14 22.22 8.74
N LYS A 400 63.70 23.41 8.31
CA LYS A 400 64.60 24.42 7.71
C LYS A 400 64.17 25.88 8.02
N LYS A 401 65.07 26.52 8.77
CA LYS A 401 65.50 27.93 8.86
C LYS A 401 64.50 29.05 9.21
N LYS A 402 64.77 29.62 10.40
CA LYS A 402 64.37 30.92 10.94
C LYS A 402 64.86 32.08 10.06
N GLY A 403 64.00 33.07 9.89
CA GLY A 403 64.34 34.46 9.54
C GLY A 403 63.53 35.39 10.44
N PHE A 404 64.26 36.11 11.28
CA PHE A 404 63.93 37.18 12.23
C PHE A 404 62.53 37.81 12.22
N GLY A 405 61.96 37.91 13.44
CA GLY A 405 60.95 38.90 13.78
C GLY A 405 61.54 40.05 14.61
N LEU A 406 60.80 41.15 14.64
CA LEU A 406 60.65 42.23 15.62
C LEU A 406 60.22 43.44 14.77
N GLY A 407 59.17 44.18 15.06
CA GLY A 407 58.60 44.47 16.35
C GLY A 407 57.64 45.62 16.10
N ASP A 408 56.42 45.40 16.55
CA ASP A 408 55.40 46.38 16.79
C ASP A 408 56.00 47.63 17.46
N MET A 409 55.93 48.79 16.81
CA MET A 409 56.07 50.08 17.49
C MET A 409 55.58 51.25 16.63
N LEU A 410 54.56 51.92 17.20
CA LEU A 410 54.32 53.38 17.23
C LEU A 410 53.33 54.03 16.25
N LYS A 411 52.19 54.39 16.88
CA LYS A 411 51.56 55.72 16.97
C LYS A 411 50.60 56.20 15.86
N ALA A 412 49.32 56.07 16.21
CA ALA A 412 48.34 57.14 16.39
C ALA A 412 48.27 58.30 15.39
N GLY A 413 47.06 58.50 14.82
CA GLY A 413 46.49 59.84 14.72
C GLY A 413 45.59 60.12 13.50
N ALA A 414 44.41 60.69 13.81
CA ALA A 414 43.44 61.40 12.97
C ALA A 414 42.42 60.53 12.20
N GLY A 415 41.12 60.78 12.24
CA GLY A 415 40.35 61.91 12.79
C GLY A 415 39.00 62.00 12.05
N ILE A 416 37.92 61.94 12.83
CA ILE A 416 36.46 62.13 12.58
C ILE A 416 36.19 63.56 12.01
N PRO A 417 35.11 63.86 11.25
CA PRO A 417 33.66 63.66 11.55
C PRO A 417 32.96 62.45 10.94
#